data_AF-A0A558J6U7-F1
#
_entry.id   AF-A0A558J6U7-F1
#
_cell.length_a   1.000
_cell.length_b   1.000
_cell.length_c   1.000
_cell.angle_alpha   90.00
_cell.angle_beta   90.00
_cell.angle_gamma   90.00
#
_symmetry.space_group_name_H-M   'P 1'
#
loop_
_entity.id
_entity.type
_entity.pdbx_description
1 polymer ?
#
loop_
_entity_poly.entity_id
_entity_poly.type
_entity_poly.pdbx_seq_one_letter_code
_entity_poly.pdbx_strand_id
1 'polypeptide(L)'
;MADKHVNPSSPSAYQLLLQLEQQFDHLLETIETAVLLYEQQPLATWVFHQTKPSSDWLRKALFDMWHEQDQDGRETRNYIAVVAANDELLKAIGAVNQAKASFSELLQHIKQAFPQALSDAKSRLPQRHPHVDEVLRRNGLARLHLKQSWRQLPIAQAPVSRVRFAWYSSGRSIKRLSVQEAEHKLLQLDTDAPHIRIQLRKLAGIPSDEALAQVQTQAPLMRANLFFTEPLDDGHTRRALNAAMPIFVPDNNQRLPHINLPAQEPPTTRTRARRRDEKLEQDVFLPSLRVYRYR
;
A
#
# COMPACT_ATOMS: atom_id res chain seq x y z
N MET A 1 8.47 34.74 -41.36
CA MET A 1 7.31 34.28 -40.57
C MET A 1 7.83 33.20 -39.65
N ALA A 2 8.00 33.53 -38.37
CA ALA A 2 8.51 32.61 -37.37
C ALA A 2 7.31 31.99 -36.64
N ASP A 3 7.08 30.70 -36.88
CA ASP A 3 6.11 29.90 -36.13
C ASP A 3 6.53 29.88 -34.67
N LYS A 4 5.72 30.54 -33.84
CA LYS A 4 5.80 30.39 -32.39
C LYS A 4 5.30 29.00 -32.05
N HIS A 5 6.21 28.15 -31.60
CA HIS A 5 5.89 26.96 -30.84
C HIS A 5 4.90 27.34 -29.72
N VAL A 6 3.66 26.91 -29.88
CA VAL A 6 2.65 26.93 -28.83
C VAL A 6 3.10 25.89 -27.80
N ASN A 7 3.68 26.36 -26.69
CA ASN A 7 3.83 25.53 -25.51
C ASN A 7 2.42 25.06 -25.10
N PRO A 8 2.16 23.75 -24.91
CA PRO A 8 0.89 23.31 -24.37
C PRO A 8 0.71 23.99 -23.01
N SER A 9 -0.33 24.80 -22.88
CA SER A 9 -0.66 25.49 -21.63
C SER A 9 -0.84 24.44 -20.53
N SER A 10 -0.06 24.55 -19.46
CA SER A 10 -0.19 23.69 -18.28
C SER A 10 -1.66 23.64 -17.84
N PRO A 11 -2.20 22.45 -17.53
CA PRO A 11 -3.61 22.32 -17.19
C PRO A 11 -3.94 23.15 -15.94
N SER A 12 -5.09 23.82 -15.95
CA SER A 12 -5.56 24.58 -14.79
C SER A 12 -5.95 23.64 -13.66
N ALA A 13 -5.95 24.14 -12.41
CA ALA A 13 -6.41 23.39 -11.25
C ALA A 13 -7.82 22.82 -11.47
N TYR A 14 -8.72 23.59 -12.08
CA TYR A 14 -10.08 23.14 -12.41
C TYR A 14 -10.10 21.94 -13.37
N GLN A 15 -9.26 21.94 -14.41
CA GLN A 15 -9.17 20.83 -15.37
C GLN A 15 -8.67 19.55 -14.70
N LEU A 16 -7.65 19.65 -13.84
CA LEU A 16 -7.14 18.50 -13.10
C LEU A 16 -8.17 17.94 -12.11
N LEU A 17 -8.98 18.81 -11.49
CA LEU A 17 -10.06 18.40 -10.60
C LEU A 17 -11.18 17.64 -11.35
N LEU A 18 -11.56 18.12 -12.53
CA LEU A 18 -12.53 17.41 -13.37
C LEU A 18 -11.97 16.05 -13.85
N GLN A 19 -10.69 15.99 -14.21
CA GLN A 19 -10.03 14.73 -14.54
C GLN A 19 -10.00 13.78 -13.33
N LEU A 20 -9.80 14.30 -12.13
CA LEU A 20 -9.80 13.49 -10.91
C LEU A 20 -11.18 12.87 -10.65
N GLU A 21 -12.24 13.65 -10.87
CA GLU A 21 -13.63 13.18 -10.87
C GLU A 21 -13.83 12.01 -11.84
N GLN A 22 -13.47 12.21 -13.11
CA GLN A 22 -13.61 11.20 -14.16
C GLN A 22 -12.80 9.92 -13.87
N GLN A 23 -11.59 10.05 -13.34
CA GLN A 23 -10.74 8.92 -12.99
C GLN A 23 -11.30 8.12 -11.81
N PHE A 24 -11.96 8.79 -10.86
CA PHE A 24 -12.62 8.10 -9.76
C PHE A 24 -13.86 7.36 -10.24
N ASP A 25 -14.70 7.97 -11.08
CA ASP A 25 -15.87 7.30 -11.68
C ASP A 25 -15.42 6.06 -12.46
N HIS A 26 -14.38 6.18 -13.28
CA HIS A 26 -13.80 5.05 -14.01
C HIS A 26 -13.25 3.95 -13.07
N LEU A 27 -12.64 4.33 -11.95
CA LEU A 27 -12.20 3.37 -10.93
C LEU A 27 -13.41 2.61 -10.33
N LEU A 28 -14.51 3.29 -10.05
CA LEU A 28 -15.71 2.62 -9.52
C LEU A 28 -16.31 1.66 -10.56
N GLU A 29 -16.42 2.08 -11.82
CA GLU A 29 -16.93 1.25 -12.91
C GLU A 29 -16.08 -0.01 -13.15
N THR A 30 -14.76 0.13 -13.13
CA THR A 30 -13.84 -1.01 -13.28
C THR A 30 -13.92 -1.98 -12.11
N ILE A 31 -14.07 -1.47 -10.87
CA ILE A 31 -14.31 -2.32 -9.70
C ILE A 31 -15.65 -3.05 -9.83
N GLU A 32 -16.72 -2.35 -10.20
CA GLU A 32 -18.05 -2.93 -10.37
C GLU A 32 -18.02 -4.07 -11.38
N THR A 33 -17.36 -3.86 -12.53
CA THR A 33 -17.18 -4.87 -13.57
C THR A 33 -16.47 -6.12 -13.03
N ALA A 34 -15.35 -5.95 -12.33
CA ALA A 34 -14.59 -7.07 -11.77
C ALA A 34 -15.38 -7.85 -10.70
N VAL A 35 -16.16 -7.14 -9.88
CA VAL A 35 -16.99 -7.75 -8.85
C VAL A 35 -18.15 -8.53 -9.46
N LEU A 36 -18.84 -7.98 -10.46
CA LEU A 36 -19.92 -8.70 -11.15
C LEU A 36 -19.42 -9.98 -11.81
N LEU A 37 -18.25 -9.94 -12.46
CA LEU A 37 -17.61 -11.14 -13.01
C LEU A 37 -17.33 -12.19 -11.93
N TYR A 38 -16.80 -11.77 -10.79
CA TYR A 38 -16.57 -12.66 -9.64
C TYR A 38 -17.87 -13.25 -9.08
N GLU A 39 -18.91 -12.44 -8.93
CA GLU A 39 -20.20 -12.84 -8.35
C GLU A 39 -20.98 -13.82 -9.25
N GLN A 40 -20.80 -13.74 -10.58
CA GLN A 40 -21.46 -14.60 -11.57
C GLN A 40 -20.78 -15.95 -11.76
N GLN A 41 -19.53 -16.12 -11.32
CA GLN A 41 -18.72 -17.31 -11.58
C GLN A 41 -18.46 -18.09 -10.28
N PRO A 42 -18.54 -19.44 -10.29
CA PRO A 42 -18.22 -20.26 -9.11
C PRO A 42 -16.69 -20.41 -8.97
N LEU A 43 -15.99 -19.31 -8.68
CA LEU A 43 -14.54 -19.30 -8.55
C LEU A 43 -14.10 -19.89 -7.22
N ALA A 44 -13.04 -20.68 -7.25
CA ALA A 44 -12.45 -21.22 -6.03
C ALA A 44 -11.72 -20.09 -5.28
N THR A 45 -12.27 -19.73 -4.12
CA THR A 45 -11.78 -18.63 -3.29
C THR A 45 -11.48 -19.12 -1.88
N TRP A 46 -10.28 -18.79 -1.40
CA TRP A 46 -9.93 -18.91 0.00
C TRP A 46 -9.83 -17.53 0.62
N VAL A 47 -10.52 -17.31 1.74
CA VAL A 47 -10.45 -16.06 2.50
C VAL A 47 -9.94 -16.37 3.90
N PHE A 48 -8.99 -15.58 4.36
CA PHE A 48 -8.45 -15.72 5.70
C PHE A 48 -9.56 -15.59 6.75
N HIS A 49 -9.66 -16.58 7.64
CA HIS A 49 -10.70 -16.69 8.68
C HIS A 49 -12.15 -16.84 8.22
N GLN A 50 -12.38 -17.22 6.96
CA GLN A 50 -13.72 -17.57 6.51
C GLN A 50 -13.71 -18.98 5.93
N THR A 51 -14.53 -19.86 6.49
CA THR A 51 -14.72 -21.22 5.99
C THR A 51 -15.46 -21.22 4.66
N LYS A 52 -16.38 -20.29 4.46
CA LYS A 52 -17.10 -20.05 3.22
C LYS A 52 -17.33 -18.54 3.04
N PRO A 53 -16.61 -17.88 2.12
CA PRO A 53 -16.86 -16.46 1.85
C PRO A 53 -18.23 -16.28 1.19
N SER A 54 -18.90 -15.18 1.51
CA SER A 54 -20.10 -14.76 0.79
C SER A 54 -19.75 -14.33 -0.65
N SER A 55 -20.70 -14.42 -1.57
CA SER A 55 -20.49 -13.97 -2.96
C SER A 55 -20.13 -12.49 -3.04
N ASP A 56 -20.70 -11.67 -2.15
CA ASP A 56 -20.47 -10.22 -2.07
C ASP A 56 -19.18 -9.82 -1.32
N TRP A 57 -18.36 -10.78 -0.86
CA TRP A 57 -17.16 -10.46 -0.10
C TRP A 57 -16.17 -9.60 -0.89
N LEU A 58 -15.97 -9.89 -2.19
CA LEU A 58 -15.01 -9.14 -3.01
C LEU A 58 -15.48 -7.70 -3.19
N ARG A 59 -16.79 -7.51 -3.37
CA ARG A 59 -17.45 -6.19 -3.39
C ARG A 59 -17.08 -5.41 -2.14
N LYS A 60 -17.32 -5.98 -0.97
CA LYS A 60 -16.98 -5.35 0.33
C LYS A 60 -15.49 -5.01 0.42
N ALA A 61 -14.61 -5.89 -0.04
CA ALA A 61 -13.17 -5.65 0.00
C ALA A 61 -12.69 -4.53 -0.94
N LEU A 62 -13.25 -4.44 -2.15
CA LEU A 62 -12.81 -3.47 -3.16
C LEU A 62 -13.46 -2.09 -2.98
N PHE A 63 -14.71 -2.06 -2.49
CA PHE A 63 -15.40 -0.85 -2.06
C PHE A 63 -15.12 -0.49 -0.60
N ASP A 64 -14.03 -0.97 -0.01
CA ASP A 64 -13.59 -0.47 1.29
C ASP A 64 -12.55 0.64 1.13
N MET A 65 -13.02 1.85 0.85
CA MET A 65 -12.19 3.02 0.57
C MET A 65 -12.36 4.18 1.54
N TRP A 66 -13.17 4.02 2.60
CA TRP A 66 -13.59 5.11 3.48
C TRP A 66 -13.01 4.97 4.90
N HIS A 67 -12.73 6.09 5.57
CA HIS A 67 -12.41 6.10 7.00
C HIS A 67 -13.65 5.67 7.80
N GLU A 68 -13.48 4.75 8.75
CA GLU A 68 -14.50 4.47 9.77
C GLU A 68 -14.54 5.57 10.84
N GLN A 69 -15.64 5.63 11.60
CA GLN A 69 -15.68 6.50 12.78
C GLN A 69 -14.66 5.97 13.81
N ASP A 70 -13.89 6.88 14.41
CA ASP A 70 -12.89 6.59 15.47
C ASP A 70 -11.69 5.71 15.07
N GLN A 71 -11.48 5.47 13.77
CA GLN A 71 -10.30 4.77 13.26
C GLN A 71 -9.06 5.68 13.22
N ASP A 72 -7.88 5.15 13.55
CA ASP A 72 -6.62 5.83 13.21
C ASP A 72 -6.56 6.02 11.68
N GLY A 73 -6.49 7.27 11.21
CA GLY A 73 -6.45 7.61 9.79
C GLY A 73 -5.26 7.05 9.01
N ARG A 74 -4.30 6.39 9.68
CA ARG A 74 -3.16 5.68 9.06
C ARG A 74 -3.40 4.18 8.90
N GLU A 75 -4.39 3.62 9.61
CA GLU A 75 -4.70 2.20 9.59
C GLU A 75 -5.44 1.80 8.31
N THR A 76 -5.05 0.67 7.72
CA THR A 76 -5.69 0.12 6.54
C THR A 76 -6.22 -1.27 6.84
N ARG A 77 -7.47 -1.57 6.48
CA ARG A 77 -8.11 -2.87 6.69
C ARG A 77 -7.57 -3.92 5.74
N ASN A 78 -7.23 -5.10 6.24
CA ASN A 78 -6.65 -6.16 5.41
C ASN A 78 -7.74 -7.11 4.89
N TYR A 79 -7.71 -7.39 3.59
CA TYR A 79 -8.58 -8.36 2.92
C TYR A 79 -7.73 -9.50 2.36
N ILE A 80 -7.25 -10.38 3.24
CA ILE A 80 -6.33 -11.45 2.88
C ILE A 80 -7.11 -12.61 2.27
N ALA A 81 -6.84 -12.89 1.00
CA ALA A 81 -7.50 -13.97 0.26
C ALA A 81 -6.63 -14.45 -0.91
N VAL A 82 -6.99 -15.62 -1.45
CA VAL A 82 -6.52 -16.13 -2.73
C VAL A 82 -7.73 -16.48 -3.58
N VAL A 83 -7.78 -15.96 -4.80
CA VAL A 83 -8.81 -16.24 -5.79
C VAL A 83 -8.15 -16.93 -6.99
N ALA A 84 -8.57 -18.15 -7.32
CA ALA A 84 -8.24 -18.76 -8.60
C ALA A 84 -9.11 -18.12 -9.68
N ALA A 85 -8.49 -17.37 -10.58
CA ALA A 85 -9.17 -16.49 -11.52
C ALA A 85 -8.87 -16.90 -12.96
N ASN A 86 -9.92 -16.95 -13.79
CA ASN A 86 -9.79 -17.12 -15.23
C ASN A 86 -9.26 -15.85 -15.89
N ASP A 87 -8.92 -15.94 -17.17
CA ASP A 87 -8.35 -14.82 -17.94
C ASP A 87 -9.25 -13.58 -17.96
N GLU A 88 -10.57 -13.77 -17.95
CA GLU A 88 -11.53 -12.67 -17.94
C GLU A 88 -11.45 -11.87 -16.64
N LEU A 89 -11.53 -12.54 -15.49
CA LEU A 89 -11.40 -11.87 -14.20
C LEU A 89 -9.99 -11.30 -14.02
N LEU A 90 -8.93 -12.00 -14.43
CA LEU A 90 -7.56 -11.48 -14.37
C LEU A 90 -7.41 -10.17 -15.15
N LYS A 91 -7.98 -10.07 -16.34
CA LYS A 91 -8.00 -8.83 -17.14
C LYS A 91 -8.78 -7.72 -16.43
N ALA A 92 -9.94 -8.03 -15.87
CA ALA A 92 -10.74 -7.05 -15.12
C ALA A 92 -10.01 -6.52 -13.88
N ILE A 93 -9.34 -7.38 -13.12
CA ILE A 93 -8.50 -6.99 -11.98
C ILE A 93 -7.28 -6.18 -12.44
N GLY A 94 -6.71 -6.50 -13.61
CA GLY A 94 -5.69 -5.69 -14.25
C GLY A 94 -6.17 -4.27 -14.56
N ALA A 95 -7.39 -4.13 -15.10
CA ALA A 95 -8.01 -2.83 -15.35
C ALA A 95 -8.25 -2.03 -14.06
N VAL A 96 -8.71 -2.69 -12.98
CA VAL A 96 -8.83 -2.06 -11.65
C VAL A 96 -7.48 -1.54 -11.16
N ASN A 97 -6.41 -2.33 -11.28
CA ASN A 97 -5.06 -1.92 -10.88
C ASN A 97 -4.56 -0.70 -11.68
N GLN A 98 -4.82 -0.68 -12.99
CA GLN A 98 -4.50 0.45 -13.86
C GLN A 98 -5.26 1.71 -13.45
N ALA A 99 -6.58 1.63 -13.24
CA ALA A 99 -7.39 2.75 -12.78
C ALA A 99 -6.91 3.27 -11.41
N LYS A 100 -6.56 2.38 -10.48
CA LYS A 100 -5.97 2.75 -9.18
C LYS A 100 -4.63 3.48 -9.33
N ALA A 101 -3.79 3.06 -10.26
CA ALA A 101 -2.51 3.70 -10.53
C ALA A 101 -2.71 5.11 -11.11
N SER A 102 -3.52 5.24 -12.16
CA SER A 102 -3.82 6.54 -12.79
C SER A 102 -4.47 7.53 -11.81
N PHE A 103 -5.40 7.07 -10.97
CA PHE A 103 -6.01 7.88 -9.92
C PHE A 103 -4.97 8.37 -8.89
N SER A 104 -4.07 7.48 -8.45
CA SER A 104 -2.99 7.82 -7.50
C SER A 104 -2.00 8.83 -8.09
N GLU A 105 -1.58 8.64 -9.34
CA GLU A 105 -0.65 9.54 -10.05
C GLU A 105 -1.24 10.94 -10.20
N LEU A 106 -2.50 11.04 -10.62
CA LEU A 106 -3.19 12.32 -10.75
C LEU A 106 -3.34 13.04 -9.40
N LEU A 107 -3.67 12.31 -8.34
CA LEU A 107 -3.72 12.88 -6.98
C LEU A 107 -2.36 13.40 -6.51
N GLN A 108 -1.27 12.69 -6.82
CA GLN A 108 0.08 13.15 -6.49
C GLN A 108 0.46 14.40 -7.28
N HIS A 109 0.11 14.45 -8.57
CA HIS A 109 0.34 15.61 -9.42
C HIS A 109 -0.42 16.84 -8.91
N ILE A 110 -1.70 16.71 -8.55
CA ILE A 110 -2.50 17.80 -7.97
C ILE A 110 -1.88 18.30 -6.65
N LYS A 111 -1.42 17.39 -5.78
CA LYS A 111 -0.77 17.77 -4.52
C LYS A 111 0.50 18.59 -4.71
N GLN A 112 1.26 18.30 -5.77
CA GLN A 112 2.51 18.99 -6.08
C GLN A 112 2.27 20.33 -6.77
N ALA A 113 1.37 20.37 -7.76
CA ALA A 113 1.12 21.55 -8.56
C ALA A 113 0.16 22.56 -7.90
N PHE A 114 -0.83 22.06 -7.14
CA PHE A 114 -1.92 22.86 -6.58
C PHE A 114 -2.33 22.37 -5.18
N PRO A 115 -1.48 22.54 -4.15
CA PRO A 115 -1.71 21.98 -2.82
C PRO A 115 -3.04 22.41 -2.16
N GLN A 116 -3.55 23.59 -2.49
CA GLN A 116 -4.83 24.11 -1.97
C GLN A 116 -6.06 23.52 -2.70
N ALA A 117 -5.93 23.15 -3.98
CA ALA A 117 -7.04 22.68 -4.81
C ALA A 117 -7.60 21.32 -4.36
N LEU A 118 -6.79 20.51 -3.67
CA LEU A 118 -7.22 19.20 -3.18
C LEU A 118 -8.28 19.30 -2.08
N SER A 119 -8.28 20.38 -1.30
CA SER A 119 -9.32 20.63 -0.30
C SER A 119 -10.69 20.78 -0.97
N ASP A 120 -10.73 21.50 -2.09
CA ASP A 120 -11.96 21.75 -2.84
C ASP A 120 -12.44 20.50 -3.60
N ALA A 121 -11.51 19.72 -4.16
CA ALA A 121 -11.78 18.42 -4.77
C ALA A 121 -12.62 17.53 -3.86
N LYS A 122 -12.28 17.52 -2.57
CA LYS A 122 -12.88 16.65 -1.56
C LYS A 122 -14.37 16.92 -1.30
N SER A 123 -14.91 18.01 -1.81
CA SER A 123 -16.32 18.35 -1.67
C SER A 123 -17.22 17.84 -2.82
N ARG A 124 -16.66 17.49 -4.00
CA ARG A 124 -17.43 17.37 -5.25
C ARG A 124 -17.70 15.95 -5.78
N LEU A 125 -16.75 15.00 -5.68
CA LEU A 125 -17.01 13.62 -6.12
C LEU A 125 -18.17 12.84 -5.42
N PRO A 126 -18.65 13.17 -4.20
CA PRO A 126 -19.67 12.37 -3.51
C PRO A 126 -21.07 12.30 -4.15
N GLN A 127 -21.33 13.01 -5.25
CA GLN A 127 -22.70 13.35 -5.67
C GLN A 127 -23.29 12.50 -6.82
N ARG A 128 -22.59 11.47 -7.34
CA ARG A 128 -22.90 10.92 -8.67
C ARG A 128 -23.12 9.40 -8.81
N HIS A 129 -22.91 8.56 -7.80
CA HIS A 129 -23.00 7.10 -7.97
C HIS A 129 -24.11 6.46 -7.11
N PRO A 130 -25.21 5.94 -7.69
CA PRO A 130 -26.40 5.48 -6.96
C PRO A 130 -26.17 4.42 -5.88
N HIS A 131 -25.20 3.51 -6.09
CA HIS A 131 -24.86 2.46 -5.12
C HIS A 131 -23.85 2.92 -4.05
N VAL A 132 -23.20 4.08 -4.27
CA VAL A 132 -22.23 4.68 -3.35
C VAL A 132 -22.82 5.95 -2.68
N ASP A 133 -23.97 6.43 -3.17
CA ASP A 133 -24.69 7.62 -2.72
C ASP A 133 -25.08 7.57 -1.24
N GLU A 134 -25.41 6.39 -0.70
CA GLU A 134 -25.77 6.25 0.71
C GLU A 134 -24.55 6.40 1.65
N VAL A 135 -23.37 5.97 1.19
CA VAL A 135 -22.08 6.07 1.90
C VAL A 135 -21.43 7.44 1.70
N LEU A 136 -21.58 8.03 0.51
CA LEU A 136 -20.99 9.31 0.11
C LEU A 136 -21.78 10.52 0.64
N ARG A 137 -23.13 10.47 0.67
CA ARG A 137 -23.97 11.60 1.14
C ARG A 137 -23.78 11.97 2.60
N ARG A 138 -23.40 11.03 3.47
CA ARG A 138 -23.22 11.33 4.90
C ARG A 138 -21.86 11.95 5.24
N ASN A 139 -20.86 11.93 4.35
CA ASN A 139 -19.46 12.10 4.78
C ASN A 139 -18.45 12.67 3.78
N GLY A 140 -18.78 12.74 2.49
CA GLY A 140 -17.93 13.33 1.46
C GLY A 140 -16.51 12.73 1.33
N LEU A 141 -15.73 13.14 0.34
CA LEU A 141 -14.35 12.63 0.18
C LEU A 141 -13.41 13.14 1.28
N ALA A 142 -13.87 14.01 2.18
CA ALA A 142 -13.19 14.29 3.44
C ALA A 142 -12.84 12.99 4.17
N ARG A 143 -13.66 11.95 4.02
CA ARG A 143 -13.45 10.62 4.60
C ARG A 143 -12.90 9.57 3.63
N LEU A 144 -12.53 9.93 2.39
CA LEU A 144 -11.86 8.96 1.51
C LEU A 144 -10.48 8.63 2.09
N HIS A 145 -10.27 7.36 2.38
CA HIS A 145 -8.97 6.86 2.82
C HIS A 145 -8.09 6.64 1.58
N LEU A 146 -7.29 7.66 1.22
CA LEU A 146 -6.46 7.66 0.00
C LEU A 146 -5.60 6.40 -0.16
N LYS A 147 -4.94 5.95 0.91
CA LYS A 147 -4.12 4.74 0.82
C LYS A 147 -4.95 3.51 0.49
N GLN A 148 -6.19 3.37 0.99
CA GLN A 148 -7.07 2.23 0.72
C GLN A 148 -7.61 2.27 -0.71
N SER A 149 -7.94 3.45 -1.23
CA SER A 149 -8.51 3.60 -2.58
C SER A 149 -7.58 3.15 -3.71
N TRP A 150 -6.26 3.22 -3.54
CA TRP A 150 -5.29 2.85 -4.58
C TRP A 150 -4.44 1.60 -4.26
N ARG A 151 -4.77 0.82 -3.22
CA ARG A 151 -4.02 -0.44 -2.95
C ARG A 151 -4.17 -1.38 -4.13
N GLN A 152 -3.04 -1.79 -4.68
CA GLN A 152 -2.97 -2.73 -5.79
C GLN A 152 -3.43 -4.12 -5.34
N LEU A 153 -4.10 -4.81 -6.25
CA LEU A 153 -4.56 -6.18 -6.13
C LEU A 153 -3.48 -7.09 -6.74
N PRO A 154 -2.75 -7.88 -5.95
CA PRO A 154 -1.68 -8.70 -6.50
C PRO A 154 -2.21 -9.74 -7.49
N ILE A 155 -1.64 -9.75 -8.70
CA ILE A 155 -1.87 -10.78 -9.71
C ILE A 155 -0.60 -11.63 -9.84
N ALA A 156 -0.71 -12.95 -9.73
CA ALA A 156 0.41 -13.85 -9.97
C ALA A 156 0.73 -13.93 -11.47
N GLN A 157 2.01 -13.87 -11.81
CA GLN A 157 2.49 -13.80 -13.20
C GLN A 157 2.35 -15.12 -13.95
N ALA A 158 2.21 -16.23 -13.22
CA ALA A 158 2.11 -17.57 -13.76
C ALA A 158 1.32 -18.46 -12.78
N PRO A 159 0.89 -19.66 -13.20
CA PRO A 159 0.21 -20.59 -12.31
C PRO A 159 1.01 -20.92 -11.05
N VAL A 160 0.30 -20.97 -9.92
CA VAL A 160 0.90 -21.13 -8.59
C VAL A 160 0.54 -22.52 -8.07
N SER A 161 1.54 -23.30 -7.63
CA SER A 161 1.31 -24.61 -7.01
C SER A 161 0.95 -24.48 -5.53
N ARG A 162 1.49 -23.47 -4.85
CA ARG A 162 1.37 -23.29 -3.41
C ARG A 162 1.49 -21.83 -3.01
N VAL A 163 0.67 -21.43 -2.04
CA VAL A 163 0.78 -20.13 -1.35
C VAL A 163 1.09 -20.38 0.12
N ARG A 164 2.18 -19.77 0.62
CA ARG A 164 2.52 -19.80 2.05
C ARG A 164 2.39 -18.44 2.69
N PHE A 165 1.39 -18.29 3.55
CA PHE A 165 1.18 -17.13 4.39
C PHE A 165 1.99 -17.23 5.69
N ALA A 166 2.55 -16.11 6.13
CA ALA A 166 3.20 -16.00 7.42
C ALA A 166 3.18 -14.55 7.92
N TRP A 167 3.01 -14.39 9.24
CA TRP A 167 3.17 -13.10 9.89
C TRP A 167 4.64 -12.65 9.86
N TYR A 168 4.82 -11.37 9.58
CA TYR A 168 6.10 -10.69 9.61
C TYR A 168 6.04 -9.56 10.64
N SER A 169 6.46 -9.85 11.87
CA SER A 169 6.44 -8.93 13.01
C SER A 169 7.74 -8.14 13.22
N SER A 170 8.79 -8.44 12.45
CA SER A 170 10.10 -7.77 12.56
C SER A 170 10.36 -6.75 11.43
N GLY A 171 9.30 -6.19 10.86
CA GLY A 171 9.42 -5.20 9.79
C GLY A 171 10.09 -3.92 10.26
N ARG A 172 11.00 -3.39 9.44
CA ARG A 172 11.68 -2.12 9.72
C ARG A 172 11.70 -1.29 8.45
N SER A 173 11.30 -0.03 8.58
CA SER A 173 11.63 1.00 7.61
C SER A 173 12.98 1.60 8.02
N ILE A 174 13.93 1.63 7.08
CA ILE A 174 15.26 2.17 7.31
C ILE A 174 15.47 3.28 6.29
N LYS A 175 15.60 4.51 6.77
CA LYS A 175 15.96 5.67 5.95
C LYS A 175 17.42 6.00 6.20
N ARG A 176 18.23 6.07 5.14
CA ARG A 176 19.59 6.60 5.21
C ARG A 176 19.51 8.12 5.49
N LEU A 177 20.33 8.59 6.42
CA LEU A 177 20.49 10.00 6.76
C LEU A 177 21.97 10.38 6.73
N SER A 178 22.26 11.65 6.44
CA SER A 178 23.56 12.25 6.74
C SER A 178 23.63 12.73 8.19
N VAL A 179 24.86 12.99 8.66
CA VAL A 179 25.09 13.66 9.96
C VAL A 179 24.38 15.01 10.02
N GLN A 180 24.48 15.82 8.96
CA GLN A 180 23.85 17.14 8.90
C GLN A 180 22.32 17.06 8.97
N GLU A 181 21.70 16.08 8.30
CA GLU A 181 20.25 15.87 8.39
C GLU A 181 19.83 15.44 9.80
N ALA A 182 20.63 14.61 10.48
CA ALA A 182 20.37 14.19 11.84
C ALA A 182 20.49 15.37 12.83
N GLU A 183 21.50 16.23 12.64
CA GLU A 183 21.70 17.44 13.43
C GLU A 183 20.52 18.40 13.28
N HIS A 184 20.13 18.70 12.03
CA HIS A 184 18.99 19.57 11.75
C HIS A 184 17.71 19.07 12.43
N LYS A 185 17.46 17.76 12.41
CA LYS A 185 16.32 17.16 13.10
C LYS A 185 16.40 17.26 14.62
N LEU A 186 17.59 17.13 15.22
CA LEU A 186 17.77 17.31 16.66
C LEU A 186 17.52 18.77 17.07
N LEU A 187 17.94 19.73 16.25
CA LEU A 187 17.73 21.16 16.48
C LEU A 187 16.25 21.58 16.38
N GLN A 188 15.40 20.79 15.73
CA GLN A 188 13.95 20.99 15.69
C GLN A 188 13.24 20.48 16.96
N LEU A 189 13.96 19.81 17.87
CA LEU A 189 13.45 19.38 19.18
C LEU A 189 13.77 20.43 20.25
N ASP A 190 13.36 20.17 21.50
CA ASP A 190 13.74 20.99 22.64
C ASP A 190 15.26 20.88 22.91
N THR A 191 16.03 21.85 22.43
CA THR A 191 17.49 21.87 22.53
C THR A 191 18.01 22.09 23.94
N ASP A 192 17.17 22.59 24.86
CA ASP A 192 17.55 22.79 26.25
C ASP A 192 17.47 21.48 27.06
N ALA A 193 16.70 20.51 26.56
CA ALA A 193 16.60 19.20 27.20
C ALA A 193 17.97 18.48 27.24
N PRO A 194 18.42 18.00 28.42
CA PRO A 194 19.75 17.40 28.59
C PRO A 194 20.05 16.25 27.62
N HIS A 195 19.03 15.43 27.33
CA HIS A 195 19.15 14.28 26.44
C HIS A 195 19.37 14.67 24.97
N ILE A 196 18.88 15.85 24.52
CA ILE A 196 19.14 16.38 23.18
C ILE A 196 20.56 16.93 23.09
N ARG A 197 21.02 17.69 24.10
CA ARG A 197 22.40 18.21 24.17
C ARG A 197 23.46 17.10 24.19
N ILE A 198 23.17 15.98 24.86
CA ILE A 198 24.04 14.80 24.84
C ILE A 198 24.12 14.21 23.43
N GLN A 199 23.00 14.08 22.73
CA GLN A 199 22.95 13.53 21.37
C GLN A 199 23.64 14.43 20.34
N LEU A 200 23.49 15.76 20.45
CA LEU A 200 24.23 16.72 19.62
C LEU A 200 25.74 16.58 19.81
N ARG A 201 26.22 16.44 21.06
CA ARG A 201 27.64 16.18 21.34
C ARG A 201 28.13 14.85 20.78
N LYS A 202 27.32 13.78 20.88
CA LYS A 202 27.64 12.48 20.26
C LYS A 202 27.80 12.63 18.75
N LEU A 203 26.88 13.36 18.11
CA LEU A 203 26.87 13.58 16.67
C LEU A 203 28.07 14.42 16.19
N ALA A 204 28.50 15.41 16.97
CA ALA A 204 29.72 16.18 16.69
C ALA A 204 31.02 15.35 16.82
N GLY A 205 30.95 14.18 17.47
CA GLY A 205 32.08 13.28 17.67
C GLY A 205 32.34 12.29 16.53
N ILE A 206 31.57 12.33 15.44
CA ILE A 206 31.73 11.44 14.29
C ILE A 206 32.02 12.23 12.99
N PRO A 207 32.61 11.60 11.95
CA PRO A 207 32.83 12.25 10.65
C PRO A 207 31.54 12.75 10.02
N SER A 208 31.58 13.93 9.39
CA SER A 208 30.40 14.58 8.79
C SER A 208 29.83 13.85 7.58
N ASP A 209 30.64 13.05 6.90
CA ASP A 209 30.28 12.21 5.77
C ASP A 209 29.78 10.81 6.18
N GLU A 210 29.78 10.50 7.48
CA GLU A 210 29.30 9.22 7.98
C GLU A 210 27.82 9.02 7.68
N ALA A 211 27.49 7.87 7.08
CA ALA A 211 26.11 7.51 6.82
C ALA A 211 25.43 7.01 8.11
N LEU A 212 24.23 7.51 8.37
CA LEU A 212 23.40 7.10 9.49
C LEU A 212 22.12 6.41 9.01
N ALA A 213 21.47 5.67 9.90
CA ALA A 213 20.24 4.94 9.62
C ALA A 213 19.14 5.32 10.61
N GLN A 214 18.09 5.98 10.15
CA GLN A 214 16.87 6.17 10.94
C GLN A 214 15.97 4.95 10.80
N VAL A 215 15.70 4.28 11.92
CA VAL A 215 14.97 3.01 11.95
C VAL A 215 13.60 3.19 12.61
N GLN A 216 12.55 2.85 11.87
CA GLN A 216 11.18 2.78 12.37
C GLN A 216 10.71 1.32 12.33
N THR A 217 10.38 0.77 13.50
CA THR A 217 9.67 -0.52 13.58
C THR A 217 8.31 -0.38 12.92
N GLN A 218 7.94 -1.37 12.10
CA GLN A 218 6.65 -1.43 11.43
C GLN A 218 5.72 -2.36 12.20
N ALA A 219 4.41 -2.06 12.14
CA ALA A 219 3.40 -2.99 12.63
C ALA A 219 3.53 -4.36 11.91
N PRO A 220 3.21 -5.46 12.59
CA PRO A 220 3.18 -6.77 11.95
C PRO A 220 2.30 -6.79 10.70
N LEU A 221 2.74 -7.48 9.66
CA LEU A 221 1.98 -7.63 8.42
C LEU A 221 1.99 -9.08 7.92
N MET A 222 0.99 -9.46 7.13
CA MET A 222 0.95 -10.76 6.49
C MET A 222 1.82 -10.77 5.23
N ARG A 223 2.68 -11.78 5.08
CA ARG A 223 3.45 -12.03 3.85
C ARG A 223 2.88 -13.26 3.15
N ALA A 224 2.69 -13.17 1.84
CA ALA A 224 2.42 -14.31 0.99
C ALA A 224 3.67 -14.69 0.20
N ASN A 225 3.93 -15.99 0.12
CA ASN A 225 4.97 -16.57 -0.72
C ASN A 225 4.30 -17.44 -1.77
N LEU A 226 4.39 -17.00 -3.02
CA LEU A 226 3.85 -17.71 -4.18
C LEU A 226 4.95 -18.63 -4.70
N PHE A 227 4.67 -19.92 -4.80
CA PHE A 227 5.53 -20.91 -5.43
C PHE A 227 4.90 -21.31 -6.75
N PHE A 228 5.59 -21.02 -7.85
CA PHE A 228 5.07 -21.26 -9.19
C PHE A 228 5.13 -22.74 -9.54
N THR A 229 4.26 -23.19 -10.45
CA THR A 229 4.31 -24.56 -10.99
C THR A 229 5.56 -24.77 -11.84
N GLU A 230 5.93 -23.74 -12.59
CA GLU A 230 7.14 -23.68 -13.41
C GLU A 230 7.96 -22.44 -13.02
N PRO A 231 9.29 -22.42 -13.26
CA PRO A 231 10.07 -21.21 -13.11
C PRO A 231 9.49 -20.07 -13.96
N LEU A 232 9.50 -18.85 -13.42
CA LEU A 232 9.22 -17.65 -14.19
C LEU A 232 10.29 -17.43 -15.27
N ASP A 233 10.04 -16.52 -16.21
CA ASP A 233 10.97 -16.16 -17.29
C ASP A 233 12.36 -15.74 -16.79
N ASP A 234 12.44 -15.17 -15.59
CA ASP A 234 13.70 -14.79 -14.95
C ASP A 234 14.33 -15.90 -14.07
N GLY A 235 13.86 -17.14 -14.26
CA GLY A 235 14.34 -18.34 -13.58
C GLY A 235 13.87 -18.50 -12.13
N HIS A 236 13.13 -17.52 -11.59
CA HIS A 236 12.67 -17.60 -10.21
C HIS A 236 11.46 -18.52 -10.06
N THR A 237 11.55 -19.44 -9.10
CA THR A 237 10.46 -20.38 -8.76
C THR A 237 9.54 -19.86 -7.65
N ARG A 238 9.84 -18.67 -7.09
CA ARG A 238 9.10 -18.09 -5.97
C ARG A 238 9.11 -16.58 -5.98
N ARG A 239 7.98 -15.99 -5.57
CA ARG A 239 7.86 -14.56 -5.22
C ARG A 239 7.30 -14.38 -3.81
N ALA A 240 7.73 -13.31 -3.13
CA ALA A 240 7.23 -12.95 -1.82
C ALA A 240 6.68 -11.53 -1.84
N LEU A 241 5.45 -11.35 -1.36
CA LEU A 241 4.76 -10.06 -1.33
C LEU A 241 4.04 -9.83 0.00
N ASN A 242 3.70 -8.57 0.28
CA ASN A 242 2.84 -8.22 1.41
C ASN A 242 1.39 -8.51 1.02
N ALA A 243 0.69 -9.32 1.81
CA ALA A 243 -0.69 -9.67 1.58
C ALA A 243 -1.59 -8.78 2.43
N ALA A 244 -2.08 -7.70 1.83
CA ALA A 244 -3.09 -6.81 2.44
C ALA A 244 -4.40 -6.79 1.66
N MET A 245 -4.36 -7.20 0.39
CA MET A 245 -5.50 -7.30 -0.53
C MET A 245 -5.55 -8.72 -1.13
N PRO A 246 -6.70 -9.11 -1.73
CA PRO A 246 -6.85 -10.43 -2.36
C PRO A 246 -5.81 -10.66 -3.44
N ILE A 247 -5.22 -11.85 -3.45
CA ILE A 247 -4.25 -12.29 -4.45
C ILE A 247 -4.99 -13.10 -5.52
N PHE A 248 -4.88 -12.69 -6.77
CA PHE A 248 -5.46 -13.37 -7.91
C PHE A 248 -4.38 -14.24 -8.56
N VAL A 249 -4.66 -15.53 -8.69
CA VAL A 249 -3.76 -16.51 -9.33
C VAL A 249 -4.41 -17.04 -10.59
N PRO A 250 -3.65 -17.28 -11.67
CA PRO A 250 -4.18 -17.95 -12.85
C PRO A 250 -4.84 -19.28 -12.49
N ASP A 251 -6.03 -19.48 -13.03
CA ASP A 251 -6.81 -20.67 -12.78
C ASP A 251 -6.07 -21.93 -13.25
N ASN A 252 -6.20 -23.00 -12.47
CA ASN A 252 -5.69 -24.32 -12.77
C ASN A 252 -6.85 -25.32 -12.60
N ASN A 253 -7.78 -25.32 -13.55
CA ASN A 253 -9.00 -26.14 -13.54
C ASN A 253 -9.91 -25.86 -12.32
N GLN A 254 -10.16 -24.59 -12.03
CA GLN A 254 -10.97 -24.09 -10.90
C GLN A 254 -10.47 -24.58 -9.53
N ARG A 255 -9.16 -24.81 -9.39
CA ARG A 255 -8.56 -25.27 -8.13
C ARG A 255 -7.67 -24.20 -7.53
N LEU A 256 -7.85 -24.02 -6.23
CA LEU A 256 -6.93 -23.23 -5.44
C LEU A 256 -5.55 -23.92 -5.36
N PRO A 257 -4.46 -23.13 -5.31
CA PRO A 257 -3.16 -23.65 -4.92
C PRO A 257 -3.22 -24.23 -3.51
N HIS A 258 -2.23 -25.04 -3.14
CA HIS A 258 -2.12 -25.49 -1.76
C HIS A 258 -1.83 -24.29 -0.84
N ILE A 259 -2.73 -23.98 0.09
CA ILE A 259 -2.62 -22.86 1.04
C ILE A 259 -2.36 -23.41 2.45
N ASN A 260 -1.47 -22.79 3.24
CA ASN A 260 -1.44 -23.06 4.69
C ASN A 260 -2.45 -22.15 5.41
N LEU A 261 -2.87 -22.58 6.60
CA LEU A 261 -3.62 -21.74 7.52
C LEU A 261 -2.61 -21.02 8.45
N PRO A 262 -2.37 -19.71 8.30
CA PRO A 262 -1.54 -18.98 9.25
C PRO A 262 -2.33 -18.75 10.55
N ALA A 263 -1.61 -18.44 11.65
CA ALA A 263 -2.23 -18.09 12.93
C ALA A 263 -3.09 -16.83 12.81
N GLN A 264 -4.11 -16.71 13.66
CA GLN A 264 -5.04 -15.57 13.68
C GLN A 264 -4.32 -14.24 13.88
N GLU A 265 -3.47 -14.19 14.88
CA GLU A 265 -2.76 -12.98 15.27
C GLU A 265 -1.27 -13.11 14.99
N PRO A 266 -0.58 -11.98 14.75
CA PRO A 266 0.86 -11.97 14.67
C PRO A 266 1.46 -12.47 15.99
N PRO A 267 2.55 -13.25 15.95
CA PRO A 267 3.21 -13.70 17.17
C PRO A 267 3.75 -12.50 17.95
N THR A 268 3.54 -12.50 19.27
CA THR A 268 4.00 -11.46 20.19
C THR A 268 5.52 -11.40 20.28
N THR A 269 6.19 -12.54 20.13
CA THR A 269 7.65 -12.65 20.11
C THR A 269 8.18 -12.96 18.71
N ARG A 270 9.33 -12.37 18.38
CA ARG A 270 10.05 -12.66 17.14
C ARG A 270 10.45 -14.13 17.08
N THR A 271 9.89 -14.88 16.14
CA THR A 271 10.16 -16.31 15.94
C THR A 271 11.30 -16.59 14.96
N ARG A 272 11.73 -15.62 14.14
CA ARG A 272 12.86 -15.79 13.20
C ARG A 272 14.17 -15.26 13.76
N ALA A 273 15.22 -16.06 13.59
CA ALA A 273 16.60 -15.69 13.87
C ALA A 273 16.97 -14.31 13.31
N ARG A 274 17.80 -13.58 14.06
CA ARG A 274 18.44 -12.34 13.62
C ARG A 274 19.22 -12.65 12.34
N ARG A 275 18.97 -11.92 11.25
CA ARG A 275 19.70 -12.20 10.02
C ARG A 275 21.17 -11.84 10.25
N ARG A 276 22.08 -12.68 9.74
CA ARG A 276 23.53 -12.52 9.96
C ARG A 276 24.11 -11.29 9.24
N ASP A 277 23.40 -10.76 8.25
CA ASP A 277 23.76 -9.60 7.42
C ASP A 277 23.32 -8.25 8.02
N GLU A 278 23.08 -8.19 9.34
CA GLU A 278 22.64 -6.96 9.97
C GLU A 278 23.78 -5.93 10.05
N LYS A 279 23.77 -4.99 9.09
CA LYS A 279 24.75 -3.91 8.93
C LYS A 279 24.63 -2.78 9.94
N LEU A 280 23.72 -2.86 10.92
CA LEU A 280 23.52 -1.80 11.91
C LEU A 280 24.15 -2.21 13.25
N GLU A 281 24.64 -1.21 13.98
CA GLU A 281 25.00 -1.39 15.39
C GLU A 281 23.79 -1.90 16.19
N GLN A 282 24.07 -2.56 17.32
CA GLN A 282 23.00 -3.09 18.17
C GLN A 282 22.29 -1.99 18.94
N ASP A 283 23.06 -1.04 19.46
CA ASP A 283 22.56 0.04 20.27
C ASP A 283 22.17 1.24 19.41
N VAL A 284 21.12 1.92 19.84
CA VAL A 284 20.69 3.15 19.18
C VAL A 284 21.69 4.28 19.48
N PHE A 285 22.17 4.93 18.43
CA PHE A 285 23.15 6.01 18.55
C PHE A 285 22.50 7.32 19.01
N LEU A 286 21.40 7.73 18.34
CA LEU A 286 20.58 8.89 18.71
C LEU A 286 19.14 8.42 19.06
N PRO A 287 18.85 8.10 20.34
CA PRO A 287 17.54 7.60 20.77
C PRO A 287 16.35 8.47 20.37
N SER A 288 16.46 9.81 20.47
CA SER A 288 15.34 10.73 20.18
C SER A 288 14.89 10.68 18.72
N LEU A 289 15.80 10.30 17.82
CA LEU A 289 15.51 10.15 16.40
C LEU A 289 15.44 8.69 15.95
N ARG A 290 15.71 7.72 16.84
CA ARG A 290 15.85 6.29 16.54
C ARG A 290 16.91 6.03 15.47
N VAL A 291 18.03 6.74 15.56
CA VAL A 291 19.13 6.66 14.60
C VAL A 291 20.20 5.69 15.10
N TYR A 292 20.67 4.84 14.19
CA TYR A 292 21.73 3.86 14.37
C TYR A 292 22.88 4.19 13.41
N ARG A 293 24.08 3.73 13.75
CA ARG A 293 25.23 3.74 12.84
C ARG A 293 25.30 2.42 12.08
N TYR A 294 25.98 2.44 10.93
CA TYR A 294 26.33 1.21 10.22
C TYR A 294 27.60 0.59 10.83
N ARG A 295 27.72 -0.73 10.74
CA ARG A 295 28.94 -1.49 11.04
C ARG A 295 29.90 -1.48 9.88
#